data_AF-A0A372G7G6-F1
#
_entry.id   AF-A0A372G7G6-F1
#
_cell.length_a   1.000
_cell.length_b   1.000
_cell.length_c   1.000
_cell.angle_alpha   90.00
_cell.angle_beta   90.00
_cell.angle_gamma   90.00
#
_symmetry.space_group_name_H-M   'P 1'
#
loop_
_entity.id
_entity.type
_entity.pdbx_description
1 polymer ?
#
loop_
_entity_poly.entity_id
_entity_poly.type
_entity_poly.pdbx_seq_one_letter_code
_entity_poly.pdbx_strand_id
1 'polypeptide(L)'
;MGSEDRALPLKARRSREPIPAAGPPDDLGERRRETEEYARQAMVSSARAHDRAAVLLERMAVAHPDEADAHLQSAARHRRWAENDRRLAEKHAPGDDQ
;
A
#
# COMPACT_ATOMS: atom_id res chain seq x y z
N MET A 1 -13.14 51.18 -25.27
CA MET A 1 -12.46 51.76 -24.09
C MET A 1 -12.90 50.93 -22.89
N GLY A 2 -12.09 50.19 -22.15
CA GLY A 2 -10.70 49.76 -22.22
C GLY A 2 -10.59 48.69 -21.13
N SER A 3 -10.15 47.48 -21.47
CA SER A 3 -9.84 46.44 -20.49
C SER A 3 -8.64 46.89 -19.68
N GLU A 4 -8.80 47.06 -18.38
CA GLU A 4 -7.66 47.14 -17.46
C GLU A 4 -7.60 45.84 -16.66
N ASP A 5 -6.88 44.92 -17.28
CA ASP A 5 -6.23 43.79 -16.64
C ASP A 5 -5.15 44.34 -15.68
N ARG A 6 -5.36 44.18 -14.37
CA ARG A 6 -4.31 44.35 -13.36
C ARG A 6 -4.41 43.24 -12.33
N ALA A 7 -3.69 42.17 -12.64
CA ALA A 7 -3.27 41.14 -11.70
C ALA A 7 -2.64 41.77 -10.44
N LEU A 8 -3.19 41.44 -9.27
CA LEU A 8 -2.56 41.72 -7.99
C LEU A 8 -1.86 40.46 -7.47
N PRO A 9 -0.60 40.55 -7.05
CA PRO A 9 0.24 39.40 -6.77
C PRO A 9 -0.20 38.66 -5.50
N LEU A 10 -0.47 37.36 -5.66
CA LEU A 10 -0.56 36.38 -4.57
C LEU A 10 0.75 36.44 -3.77
N LYS A 11 0.72 37.12 -2.61
CA LYS A 11 1.81 37.04 -1.65
C LYS A 11 1.80 35.63 -1.07
N ALA A 12 2.71 34.80 -1.59
CA ALA A 12 3.10 33.54 -1.00
C ALA A 12 3.65 33.79 0.42
N ARG A 13 2.77 33.72 1.43
CA ARG A 13 3.21 33.41 2.78
C ARG A 13 3.56 31.93 2.78
N ARG A 14 4.79 31.61 2.38
CA ARG A 14 5.48 30.44 2.92
C ARG A 14 5.59 30.69 4.42
N SER A 15 4.59 30.25 5.15
CA SER A 15 4.78 29.83 6.54
C SER A 15 5.81 28.72 6.45
N ARG A 16 7.08 29.09 6.62
CA ARG A 16 8.14 28.15 6.91
C ARG A 16 7.75 27.60 8.26
N GLU A 17 7.01 26.49 8.26
CA GLU A 17 6.83 25.73 9.48
C GLU A 17 8.23 25.46 10.03
N PRO A 18 8.45 25.71 11.34
CA PRO A 18 9.68 25.30 11.95
C PRO A 18 9.77 23.79 11.71
N ILE A 19 10.83 23.36 11.03
CA ILE A 19 11.24 21.96 11.02
C ILE A 19 11.29 21.60 12.51
N PRO A 20 10.42 20.71 13.03
CA PRO A 20 10.55 20.33 14.42
C PRO A 20 11.95 19.76 14.56
N ALA A 21 12.72 20.38 15.47
CA ALA A 21 14.04 19.91 15.83
C ALA A 21 13.93 18.39 16.02
N ALA A 22 14.76 17.65 15.30
CA ALA A 22 14.81 16.21 15.37
C ALA A 22 14.66 15.80 16.83
N GLY A 23 13.59 15.06 17.12
CA GLY A 23 13.36 14.47 18.43
C GLY A 23 14.57 13.62 18.84
N PRO A 24 14.64 13.20 20.11
CA PRO A 24 15.73 12.33 20.57
C PRO A 24 15.91 11.15 19.60
N PRO A 25 17.16 10.72 19.31
CA PRO A 25 17.48 9.76 18.26
C PRO A 25 16.69 8.43 18.34
N ASP A 26 16.18 8.07 19.52
CA ASP A 26 15.33 6.90 19.75
C ASP A 26 13.96 6.97 19.05
N ASP A 27 13.37 8.17 18.92
CA ASP A 27 12.03 8.39 18.33
C ASP A 27 12.01 8.14 16.81
N LEU A 28 13.14 8.32 16.11
CA LEU A 28 13.24 7.97 14.70
C LEU A 28 13.36 6.44 14.48
N GLY A 29 14.02 5.75 15.42
CA GLY A 29 14.14 4.28 15.40
C GLY A 29 12.81 3.60 15.66
N GLU A 30 12.05 4.09 16.64
CA GLU A 30 10.70 3.61 16.97
C GLU A 30 9.73 3.83 15.82
N ARG A 31 9.66 5.04 15.26
CA ARG A 31 8.80 5.34 14.10
C ARG A 31 9.14 4.50 12.87
N ARG A 32 10.43 4.20 12.64
CA ARG A 32 10.85 3.30 11.55
C ARG A 32 10.34 1.87 11.77
N ARG A 33 10.48 1.35 13.00
CA ARG A 33 9.99 0.01 13.37
C ARG A 33 8.47 -0.09 13.25
N GLU A 34 7.74 0.92 13.75
CA GLU A 34 6.28 0.99 13.61
C GLU A 34 5.84 1.01 12.14
N THR A 35 6.55 1.77 11.29
CA THR A 35 6.27 1.83 9.86
C THR A 35 6.53 0.48 9.17
N GLU A 36 7.63 -0.20 9.53
CA GLU A 36 7.96 -1.52 9.00
C GLU A 36 6.95 -2.58 9.45
N GLU A 37 6.52 -2.54 10.72
CA GLU A 37 5.47 -3.41 11.23
C GLU A 37 4.14 -3.16 10.52
N TYR A 38 3.73 -1.90 10.36
CA TYR A 38 2.52 -1.56 9.63
C TYR A 38 2.57 -2.06 8.18
N ALA A 39 3.69 -1.84 7.48
CA ALA A 39 3.88 -2.32 6.11
C ALA A 39 3.74 -3.84 6.03
N ARG A 40 4.35 -4.57 6.97
CA ARG A 40 4.23 -6.03 7.08
C ARG A 40 2.77 -6.46 7.31
N GLN A 41 2.07 -5.83 8.26
CA GLN A 41 0.67 -6.14 8.55
C GLN A 41 -0.22 -5.88 7.32
N ALA A 42 0.03 -4.79 6.59
CA ALA A 42 -0.67 -4.47 5.35
C ALA A 42 -0.46 -5.55 4.27
N MET A 43 0.78 -6.02 4.07
CA MET A 43 1.10 -7.10 3.14
C MET A 43 0.40 -8.41 3.54
N VAL A 44 0.42 -8.79 4.82
CA VAL A 44 -0.30 -10.00 5.30
C VAL A 44 -1.80 -9.88 5.07
N SER A 45 -2.38 -8.69 5.32
CA SER A 45 -3.79 -8.42 5.08
C SER A 45 -4.14 -8.52 3.59
N SER A 46 -3.30 -7.93 2.73
CA SER A 46 -3.41 -7.99 1.28
C SER A 46 -3.36 -9.43 0.77
N ALA A 47 -2.39 -10.22 1.24
CA ALA A 47 -2.27 -11.63 0.87
C ALA A 47 -3.56 -12.42 1.16
N ARG A 48 -4.15 -12.20 2.35
CA ARG A 48 -5.42 -12.83 2.73
C ARG A 48 -6.59 -12.38 1.85
N ALA A 49 -6.61 -11.12 1.42
CA ALA A 49 -7.64 -10.61 0.51
C ALA A 49 -7.54 -11.27 -0.87
N HIS A 50 -6.32 -11.41 -1.40
CA HIS A 50 -6.08 -12.12 -2.65
C HIS A 50 -6.43 -13.61 -2.58
N ASP A 51 -6.11 -14.30 -1.48
CA ASP A 51 -6.53 -15.69 -1.29
C ASP A 51 -8.06 -15.84 -1.28
N ARG A 52 -8.78 -14.93 -0.62
CA ARG A 52 -10.26 -14.93 -0.65
C ARG A 52 -10.81 -14.66 -2.05
N ALA A 53 -10.20 -13.72 -2.80
CA ALA A 53 -10.59 -13.42 -4.17
C ALA A 53 -10.38 -14.63 -5.09
N ALA A 54 -9.25 -15.34 -4.96
CA ALA A 54 -8.98 -16.55 -5.73
C ALA A 54 -10.04 -17.63 -5.48
N VAL A 55 -10.40 -17.88 -4.22
CA VAL A 55 -11.45 -18.85 -3.87
C VAL A 55 -12.81 -18.47 -4.44
N LEU A 56 -13.16 -17.18 -4.42
CA LEU A 56 -14.42 -16.71 -5.02
C LEU A 56 -14.44 -16.95 -6.53
N LEU A 57 -13.35 -16.61 -7.23
CA LEU A 57 -13.22 -16.82 -8.68
C LEU A 57 -13.26 -18.30 -9.06
N GLU A 58 -12.60 -19.17 -8.28
CA GLU A 58 -12.69 -20.63 -8.45
C GLU A 58 -14.15 -21.12 -8.34
N ARG A 59 -14.93 -20.59 -7.38
CA ARG A 59 -16.37 -20.90 -7.26
C ARG A 59 -17.19 -20.36 -8.42
N MET A 60 -16.88 -19.16 -8.91
CA MET A 60 -17.55 -18.59 -10.08
C MET A 60 -17.30 -19.41 -11.34
N ALA A 61 -16.10 -19.96 -11.51
CA ALA A 61 -15.78 -20.84 -12.63
C ALA A 61 -16.64 -22.12 -12.64
N VAL A 62 -16.97 -22.65 -11.45
CA VAL A 62 -17.89 -23.79 -11.33
C VAL A 62 -19.33 -23.40 -11.66
N ALA A 63 -19.75 -22.19 -11.27
CA ALA A 63 -21.12 -21.71 -11.50
C ALA A 63 -21.36 -21.25 -12.95
N HIS A 64 -20.32 -20.79 -13.65
CA HIS A 64 -20.38 -20.22 -15.00
C HIS A 64 -19.35 -20.88 -15.93
N PRO A 65 -19.63 -22.08 -16.47
CA PRO A 65 -18.69 -22.83 -17.30
C PRO A 65 -18.18 -22.07 -18.52
N ASP A 66 -19.02 -21.25 -19.15
CA ASP A 66 -18.66 -20.45 -20.33
C ASP A 66 -17.58 -19.39 -20.04
N GLU A 67 -17.48 -18.94 -18.79
CA GLU A 67 -16.47 -17.97 -18.33
C GLU A 67 -15.39 -18.60 -17.45
N ALA A 68 -15.42 -19.93 -17.27
CA ALA A 68 -14.59 -20.63 -16.29
C ALA A 68 -13.11 -20.36 -16.49
N ASP A 69 -12.62 -20.42 -17.73
CA ASP A 69 -11.21 -20.19 -18.05
C ASP A 69 -10.74 -18.79 -17.65
N ALA A 70 -11.58 -17.76 -17.84
CA ALA A 70 -11.26 -16.40 -17.45
C ALA A 70 -11.18 -16.25 -15.93
N HIS A 71 -12.14 -16.84 -15.21
CA HIS A 71 -12.19 -16.85 -13.75
C HIS A 71 -10.99 -17.60 -13.15
N LEU A 72 -10.66 -18.78 -13.69
CA LEU A 72 -9.51 -19.59 -13.24
C LEU A 72 -8.17 -18.90 -13.49
N GLN A 73 -7.99 -18.26 -14.66
CA GLN A 73 -6.80 -17.46 -14.93
C GLN A 73 -6.66 -16.29 -13.95
N SER A 74 -7.77 -15.64 -13.62
CA SER A 74 -7.80 -14.56 -12.64
C SER A 74 -7.48 -15.06 -11.23
N ALA A 75 -8.06 -16.19 -10.82
CA ALA A 75 -7.75 -16.85 -9.55
C ALA A 75 -6.25 -17.17 -9.43
N ALA A 76 -5.66 -17.74 -10.48
CA ALA A 76 -4.22 -18.03 -10.51
C ALA A 76 -3.35 -16.78 -10.37
N ARG A 77 -3.76 -15.63 -10.95
CA ARG A 77 -3.07 -14.35 -10.72
C ARG A 77 -3.14 -13.93 -9.26
N HIS A 78 -4.32 -14.01 -8.64
CA HIS A 78 -4.50 -13.68 -7.23
C HIS A 78 -3.68 -14.58 -6.30
N ARG A 79 -3.56 -15.88 -6.58
CA ARG A 79 -2.68 -16.79 -5.82
C ARG A 79 -1.22 -16.32 -5.86
N ARG A 80 -0.72 -15.94 -7.04
CA ARG A 80 0.65 -15.43 -7.20
C ARG A 80 0.87 -14.12 -6.44
N TRP A 81 -0.11 -13.21 -6.44
CA TRP A 81 -0.03 -11.99 -5.64
C TRP A 81 -0.05 -12.28 -4.14
N ALA A 82 -0.92 -13.17 -3.66
CA ALA A 82 -0.94 -13.57 -2.26
C ALA A 82 0.38 -14.20 -1.79
N GLU A 83 1.01 -15.00 -2.65
CA GLU A 83 2.34 -15.55 -2.36
C GLU A 83 3.42 -14.46 -2.33
N ASN A 84 3.41 -13.53 -3.28
CA ASN A 84 4.36 -12.42 -3.31
C ASN A 84 4.25 -11.56 -2.04
N ASP A 85 3.03 -11.19 -1.66
CA ASP A 85 2.77 -10.38 -0.46
C ASP A 85 3.24 -11.10 0.82
N ARG A 86 3.07 -12.43 0.92
CA ARG A 86 3.64 -13.23 2.02
C ARG A 86 5.17 -13.16 2.03
N ARG A 87 5.81 -13.38 0.89
CA ARG A 87 7.28 -13.31 0.77
C ARG A 87 7.81 -11.90 1.06
N LEU A 88 7.08 -10.85 0.70
CA LEU A 88 7.44 -9.47 1.07
C LEU A 88 7.29 -9.24 2.57
N ALA A 89 6.18 -9.69 3.16
CA ALA A 89 5.97 -9.60 4.61
C ALA A 89 7.06 -10.33 5.42
N GLU A 90 7.58 -11.45 4.92
CA GLU A 90 8.70 -12.17 5.51
C GLU A 90 10.02 -11.36 5.46
N LYS A 91 10.30 -10.67 4.35
CA LYS A 91 11.49 -9.80 4.23
C LYS A 91 11.43 -8.58 5.14
N HIS A 92 10.24 -8.13 5.49
CA HIS A 92 9.99 -7.05 6.43
C HIS A 92 9.78 -7.55 7.87
N ALA A 93 9.96 -8.85 8.15
CA ALA A 93 10.04 -9.31 9.51
C ALA A 93 11.27 -8.65 10.18
N PRO A 94 11.16 -8.23 11.45
CA PRO A 94 12.32 -7.74 12.16
C PRO A 94 13.39 -8.84 12.13
N GLY A 95 14.54 -8.54 11.53
CA GLY A 95 15.68 -9.45 11.60
C GLY A 95 16.10 -9.58 13.06
N ASP A 96 16.19 -10.80 13.56
CA ASP A 96 16.87 -11.11 14.82
C ASP A 96 18.38 -10.88 14.64
N ASP A 97 18.80 -9.65 14.39
CA ASP A 97 20.19 -9.23 14.60
C ASP A 97 20.31 -8.80 16.07
N GLN A 98 20.54 -9.80 16.94
CA GLN A 98 21.09 -9.66 18.29
C GLN A 98 22.51 -10.20 18.32
#